data_AF-A0A370UB65-F1
#
_entry.id   AF-A0A370UB65-F1
#
_cell.length_a   1.000
_cell.length_b   1.000
_cell.length_c   1.000
_cell.angle_alpha   90.00
_cell.angle_beta   90.00
_cell.angle_gamma   90.00
#
_symmetry.space_group_name_H-M   'P 1'
#
loop_
_entity.id
_entity.type
_entity.pdbx_description
1 polymer ?
#
loop_
_entity_poly.entity_id
_entity_poly.type
_entity_poly.pdbx_seq_one_letter_code
_entity_poly.pdbx_strand_id
1 'polypeptide(L)'
;MDKISVKGNQNITVGRDLIIDIDEIKRSDFKLYKVIDNKLNSIDEFVGRYVTGVQSHTKKDPEPFRSSIIIESMGKIGIPIGVAIQAVGDASNKVVSQKNEQETVVKSSFVRKCVTESLYSLDGDRWEDYEIEAWAESYIRRYGTETIIKVVGDPEGNELVEKDLAISYFLDVVIPDVYRLIMKDAGIQISCAPLKKVASKSMQRRMAEKIIDAVHALDLYRIHYSVLIALSKEMALQPPHPWFSPTVREFQTVNYHYERYKLNNRKAKAAQEVSDYGALYYSIKEVVEHSCAAIMGYYSIYMGCGPLSSFYVLQSVVRDICRGEESDSCIIFRLEELKADLKRSEIEEEQFAALLRRIRKRIESTKKKEVLELESLYIDAEELAHITTTLIASFIRVEKEKKLRKERKDLTLSDIFLGFPFLEWEWHVSQEAFWITHHYDTPCFSNIKPKILIVPIVDDEGVNQKINAWLTEAGKFKIACNAIFFISKNIIDIENKLNSTSHEINLNLVSITENELLQAAFISNPWDILEKIIFERCRTV
;
A
#
# COMPACT_ATOMS: atom_id res chain seq x y z
N MET A 1 -49.80 -13.97 -6.20
CA MET A 1 -48.66 -13.16 -5.70
C MET A 1 -48.04 -12.49 -6.93
N ASP A 2 -48.70 -11.51 -7.57
CA ASP A 2 -48.50 -11.37 -9.03
C ASP A 2 -48.08 -9.96 -9.48
N LYS A 3 -47.14 -9.36 -8.74
CA LYS A 3 -46.42 -8.17 -9.21
C LYS A 3 -44.93 -8.40 -9.01
N ILE A 4 -44.18 -8.62 -10.09
CA ILE A 4 -42.72 -8.70 -10.03
C ILE A 4 -42.23 -7.26 -10.09
N SER A 5 -41.92 -6.69 -8.92
CA SER A 5 -41.28 -5.37 -8.82
C SER A 5 -39.84 -5.56 -8.39
N VAL A 6 -38.91 -5.28 -9.30
CA VAL A 6 -37.49 -5.11 -9.00
C VAL A 6 -37.28 -3.62 -8.81
N LYS A 7 -36.94 -3.20 -7.60
CA LYS A 7 -36.64 -1.78 -7.34
C LYS A 7 -35.37 -1.38 -8.10
N GLY A 8 -35.25 -0.11 -8.47
CA GLY A 8 -34.17 0.39 -9.34
C GLY A 8 -32.78 0.23 -8.73
N ASN A 9 -32.69 0.25 -7.41
CA ASN A 9 -31.46 -0.08 -6.69
C ASN A 9 -31.07 -1.58 -6.75
N GLN A 10 -31.93 -2.42 -7.30
CA GLN A 10 -31.72 -3.86 -7.55
C GLN A 10 -31.67 -4.20 -9.04
N ASN A 11 -31.97 -3.23 -9.93
CA ASN A 11 -31.92 -3.36 -11.38
C ASN A 11 -30.66 -2.65 -11.92
N ILE A 12 -29.58 -3.42 -12.05
CA ILE A 12 -28.23 -2.91 -12.33
C ILE A 12 -28.08 -2.41 -13.78
N THR A 13 -28.96 -2.83 -14.69
CA THR A 13 -28.89 -2.49 -16.12
C THR A 13 -29.48 -1.12 -16.44
N VAL A 14 -30.56 -0.73 -15.75
CA VAL A 14 -31.33 0.50 -16.06
C VAL A 14 -31.33 1.50 -14.89
N GLY A 15 -31.01 1.07 -13.67
CA GLY A 15 -31.04 1.92 -12.47
C GLY A 15 -32.43 2.45 -12.08
N ARG A 16 -33.49 1.87 -12.66
CA ARG A 16 -34.91 2.24 -12.42
C ARG A 16 -35.73 1.01 -12.08
N ASP A 17 -36.83 1.22 -11.35
CA ASP A 17 -37.74 0.14 -10.97
C ASP A 17 -38.21 -0.62 -12.22
N LEU A 18 -37.90 -1.91 -12.29
CA LEU A 18 -38.51 -2.84 -13.25
C LEU A 18 -39.80 -3.36 -12.61
N ILE A 19 -40.92 -2.81 -13.02
CA ILE A 19 -42.23 -3.30 -12.60
C ILE A 19 -42.77 -4.15 -13.75
N ILE A 20 -42.59 -5.46 -13.65
CA ILE A 20 -43.34 -6.42 -14.48
C ILE A 20 -44.65 -6.68 -13.72
N ASP A 21 -45.65 -5.88 -14.06
CA ASP A 21 -47.00 -6.09 -13.56
C ASP A 21 -47.63 -7.25 -14.35
N ILE A 22 -47.55 -8.46 -13.79
CA ILE A 22 -48.15 -9.64 -14.39
C ILE A 22 -49.67 -9.43 -14.53
N ASP A 23 -50.29 -8.66 -13.62
CA ASP A 23 -51.70 -8.31 -13.74
C ASP A 23 -51.97 -7.33 -14.88
N GLU A 24 -51.00 -6.52 -15.29
CA GLU A 24 -51.13 -5.64 -16.46
C GLU A 24 -50.97 -6.42 -17.78
N ILE A 25 -50.13 -7.45 -17.83
CA ILE A 25 -50.06 -8.39 -18.99
C ILE A 25 -51.31 -9.29 -19.02
N LYS A 26 -51.79 -9.77 -17.86
CA LYS A 26 -53.06 -10.49 -17.75
C LYS A 26 -54.26 -9.62 -18.18
N ARG A 27 -54.19 -8.31 -18.00
CA ARG A 27 -55.26 -7.36 -18.39
C ARG A 27 -55.14 -6.82 -19.82
N SER A 28 -53.93 -6.67 -20.35
CA SER A 28 -53.67 -6.09 -21.69
C SER A 28 -53.58 -7.12 -22.80
N ASP A 29 -53.07 -8.32 -22.53
CA ASP A 29 -53.02 -9.44 -23.49
C ASP A 29 -53.12 -10.81 -22.81
N PHE A 30 -54.30 -11.09 -22.23
CA PHE A 30 -54.64 -12.34 -21.54
C PHE A 30 -54.32 -13.60 -22.36
N LYS A 31 -54.35 -13.51 -23.70
CA LYS A 31 -54.01 -14.61 -24.59
C LYS A 31 -52.51 -14.94 -24.52
N LEU A 32 -51.64 -13.94 -24.61
CA LEU A 32 -50.19 -14.14 -24.52
C LEU A 32 -49.78 -14.69 -23.15
N TYR A 33 -50.35 -14.14 -22.05
CA TYR A 33 -50.11 -14.66 -20.71
C TYR A 33 -50.49 -16.13 -20.58
N LYS A 34 -51.68 -16.51 -21.06
CA LYS A 34 -52.15 -17.90 -21.00
C LYS A 34 -51.30 -18.84 -21.84
N VAL A 35 -50.77 -18.37 -22.99
CA VAL A 35 -49.85 -19.15 -23.82
C VAL A 35 -48.52 -19.38 -23.10
N ILE A 36 -47.96 -18.35 -22.46
CA ILE A 36 -46.72 -18.47 -21.68
C ILE A 36 -46.94 -19.39 -20.48
N ASP A 37 -47.99 -19.18 -19.69
CA ASP A 37 -48.30 -19.97 -18.51
C ASP A 37 -48.52 -21.46 -18.86
N ASN A 38 -49.27 -21.74 -19.93
CA ASN A 38 -49.42 -23.11 -20.43
C ASN A 38 -48.07 -23.73 -20.85
N LYS A 39 -47.19 -22.95 -21.47
CA LYS A 39 -45.86 -23.43 -21.86
C LYS A 39 -45.00 -23.73 -20.64
N LEU A 40 -44.99 -22.87 -19.63
CA LEU A 40 -44.25 -23.09 -18.38
C LEU A 40 -44.79 -24.30 -17.61
N ASN A 41 -46.11 -24.43 -17.49
CA ASN A 41 -46.73 -25.60 -16.87
C ASN A 41 -46.37 -26.88 -17.63
N SER A 42 -46.34 -26.85 -18.97
CA SER A 42 -45.92 -28.03 -19.76
C SER A 42 -44.46 -28.42 -19.53
N ILE A 43 -43.57 -27.44 -19.30
CA ILE A 43 -42.16 -27.67 -18.96
C ILE A 43 -42.05 -28.27 -17.56
N ASP A 44 -42.77 -27.71 -16.59
CA ASP A 44 -42.76 -28.16 -15.19
C ASP A 44 -43.33 -29.58 -15.08
N GLU A 45 -44.41 -29.89 -15.80
CA GLU A 45 -44.95 -31.25 -15.91
C GLU A 45 -43.97 -32.21 -16.57
N PHE A 46 -43.29 -31.80 -17.64
CA PHE A 46 -42.30 -32.63 -18.32
C PHE A 46 -41.16 -33.00 -17.38
N VAL A 47 -40.55 -32.02 -16.70
CA VAL A 47 -39.47 -32.28 -15.74
C VAL A 47 -40.00 -33.09 -14.55
N GLY A 48 -41.19 -32.79 -14.05
CA GLY A 48 -41.83 -33.47 -12.91
C GLY A 48 -42.10 -34.97 -13.12
N ARG A 49 -42.17 -35.44 -14.37
CA ARG A 49 -42.26 -36.88 -14.69
C ARG A 49 -40.97 -37.64 -14.38
N TYR A 50 -39.82 -36.96 -14.40
CA TYR A 50 -38.50 -37.57 -14.28
C TYR A 50 -37.74 -37.11 -13.02
N VAL A 51 -38.10 -35.96 -12.47
CA VAL A 51 -37.48 -35.32 -11.32
C VAL A 51 -38.57 -34.98 -10.30
N THR A 52 -38.58 -35.69 -9.18
CA THR A 52 -39.57 -35.55 -8.10
C THR A 52 -39.32 -34.32 -7.22
N GLY A 53 -38.14 -33.69 -7.30
CA GLY A 53 -37.86 -32.44 -6.58
C GLY A 53 -36.47 -31.88 -6.84
N VAL A 54 -36.29 -30.62 -6.44
CA VAL A 54 -35.05 -29.85 -6.49
C VAL A 54 -34.62 -29.53 -5.06
N GLN A 55 -33.46 -30.03 -4.66
CA GLN A 55 -32.88 -29.79 -3.34
C GLN A 55 -32.14 -28.44 -3.33
N SER A 56 -32.61 -27.50 -2.51
CA SER A 56 -31.85 -26.29 -2.17
C SER A 56 -30.78 -26.59 -1.12
N HIS A 57 -29.69 -25.82 -1.11
CA HIS A 57 -28.70 -25.86 -0.03
C HIS A 57 -29.24 -25.35 1.31
N THR A 58 -30.31 -24.54 1.29
CA THR A 58 -30.85 -23.84 2.48
C THR A 58 -32.08 -24.50 3.09
N LYS A 59 -32.76 -25.39 2.34
CA LYS A 59 -33.98 -26.07 2.79
C LYS A 59 -33.70 -27.56 2.91
N LYS A 60 -34.29 -28.22 3.91
CA LYS A 60 -34.18 -29.67 4.09
C LYS A 60 -35.06 -30.44 3.10
N ASP A 61 -36.25 -29.92 2.82
CA ASP A 61 -37.21 -30.60 1.94
C ASP A 61 -37.02 -30.19 0.47
N PRO A 62 -37.05 -31.15 -0.49
CA PRO A 62 -37.02 -30.86 -1.92
C PRO A 62 -38.27 -30.09 -2.36
N GLU A 63 -38.09 -29.08 -3.20
CA GLU A 63 -39.20 -28.32 -3.79
C GLU A 63 -39.48 -28.78 -5.22
N PRO A 64 -40.71 -28.67 -5.73
CA PRO A 64 -40.98 -29.01 -7.13
C PRO A 64 -40.17 -28.10 -8.07
N PHE A 65 -39.77 -28.66 -9.22
CA PHE A 65 -39.18 -27.86 -10.30
C PHE A 65 -40.20 -26.81 -10.75
N ARG A 66 -39.76 -25.54 -10.87
CA ARG A 66 -40.60 -24.41 -11.28
C ARG A 66 -39.84 -23.53 -12.26
N SER A 67 -40.19 -23.64 -13.54
CA SER A 67 -39.67 -22.81 -14.63
C SER A 67 -39.88 -21.32 -14.39
N SER A 68 -41.02 -20.96 -13.80
CA SER A 68 -41.35 -19.57 -13.41
C SER A 68 -40.31 -18.93 -12.49
N ILE A 69 -39.76 -19.68 -11.52
CA ILE A 69 -38.73 -19.19 -10.60
C ILE A 69 -37.40 -18.94 -11.33
N ILE A 70 -37.07 -19.80 -12.30
CA ILE A 70 -35.84 -19.66 -13.09
C ILE A 70 -35.94 -18.43 -14.01
N ILE A 71 -37.08 -18.26 -14.68
CA ILE A 71 -37.36 -17.08 -15.51
C ILE A 71 -37.34 -15.80 -14.68
N GLU A 72 -37.94 -15.80 -13.49
CA GLU A 72 -37.89 -14.65 -12.58
C GLU A 72 -36.44 -14.31 -12.20
N SER A 73 -35.61 -15.34 -11.97
CA SER A 73 -34.18 -15.16 -11.65
C SER A 73 -33.41 -14.54 -12.83
N MET A 74 -33.68 -14.99 -14.06
CA MET A 74 -33.11 -14.40 -15.28
C MET A 74 -33.60 -12.95 -15.51
N GLY A 75 -34.87 -12.68 -15.25
CA GLY A 75 -35.43 -11.33 -15.38
C GLY A 75 -34.81 -10.34 -14.39
N LYS A 76 -34.46 -10.78 -13.18
CA LYS A 76 -33.79 -9.95 -12.16
C LYS A 76 -32.39 -9.45 -12.57
N ILE A 77 -31.75 -10.12 -13.53
CA ILE A 77 -30.44 -9.74 -14.07
C ILE A 77 -30.55 -9.19 -15.50
N GLY A 78 -31.77 -8.88 -15.96
CA GLY A 78 -32.00 -8.18 -17.22
C GLY A 78 -32.03 -9.07 -18.48
N ILE A 79 -32.16 -10.39 -18.35
CA ILE A 79 -32.31 -11.27 -19.52
C ILE A 79 -33.73 -11.14 -20.09
N PRO A 80 -33.89 -10.93 -21.42
CA PRO A 80 -35.21 -10.81 -22.05
C PRO A 80 -36.09 -12.05 -21.84
N ILE A 81 -37.41 -11.85 -21.66
CA ILE A 81 -38.36 -12.94 -21.36
C ILE A 81 -38.37 -14.03 -22.45
N GLY A 82 -38.26 -13.66 -23.73
CA GLY A 82 -38.23 -14.60 -24.84
C GLY A 82 -37.00 -15.51 -24.80
N VAL A 83 -35.85 -14.94 -24.46
CA VAL A 83 -34.59 -15.65 -24.25
C VAL A 83 -34.70 -16.58 -23.03
N ALA A 84 -35.26 -16.07 -21.93
CA ALA A 84 -35.42 -16.84 -20.70
C ALA A 84 -36.33 -18.07 -20.88
N ILE A 85 -37.43 -17.93 -21.63
CA ILE A 85 -38.33 -19.06 -21.94
C ILE A 85 -37.61 -20.11 -22.78
N GLN A 86 -36.85 -19.70 -23.79
CA GLN A 86 -36.07 -20.62 -24.63
C GLN A 86 -35.01 -21.35 -23.80
N ALA A 87 -34.19 -20.60 -23.07
CA ALA A 87 -33.12 -21.15 -22.24
C ALA A 87 -33.65 -22.10 -21.15
N VAL A 88 -34.81 -21.81 -20.55
CA VAL A 88 -35.44 -22.71 -19.58
C VAL A 88 -35.97 -23.98 -20.24
N GLY A 89 -36.56 -23.88 -21.44
CA GLY A 89 -36.96 -25.06 -22.20
C GLY A 89 -35.78 -26.01 -22.48
N ASP A 90 -34.67 -25.46 -22.94
CA ASP A 90 -33.45 -26.21 -23.22
C ASP A 90 -32.80 -26.76 -21.93
N ALA A 91 -32.80 -25.96 -20.86
CA ALA A 91 -32.29 -26.37 -19.56
C ALA A 91 -33.10 -27.53 -18.98
N SER A 92 -34.42 -27.52 -19.13
CA SER A 92 -35.30 -28.61 -18.70
C SER A 92 -34.99 -29.92 -19.43
N ASN A 93 -34.69 -29.87 -20.73
CA ASN A 93 -34.22 -31.04 -21.47
C ASN A 93 -32.87 -31.54 -20.96
N LYS A 94 -31.92 -30.63 -20.67
CA LYS A 94 -30.61 -30.98 -20.10
C LYS A 94 -30.73 -31.58 -18.69
N VAL A 95 -31.59 -31.03 -17.83
CA VAL A 95 -31.85 -31.57 -16.49
C VAL A 95 -32.36 -33.00 -16.55
N VAL A 96 -33.31 -33.29 -17.46
CA VAL A 96 -33.88 -34.63 -17.62
C VAL A 96 -32.87 -35.61 -18.23
N SER A 97 -32.06 -35.17 -19.20
CA SER A 97 -31.13 -36.04 -19.93
C SER A 97 -29.79 -36.28 -19.22
N GLN A 98 -29.29 -35.30 -18.47
CA GLN A 98 -27.98 -35.38 -17.81
C GLN A 98 -28.05 -35.82 -16.34
N LYS A 99 -29.25 -35.96 -15.75
CA LYS A 99 -29.38 -36.49 -14.38
C LYS A 99 -28.92 -37.95 -14.33
N ASN A 100 -28.41 -38.38 -13.18
CA ASN A 100 -28.19 -39.81 -12.94
C ASN A 100 -29.52 -40.57 -13.04
N GLU A 101 -29.54 -41.72 -13.71
CA GLU A 101 -30.77 -42.51 -13.93
C GLU A 101 -31.48 -42.85 -12.61
N GLN A 102 -30.69 -43.07 -11.54
CA GLN A 102 -31.16 -43.40 -10.20
C GLN A 102 -31.53 -42.17 -9.35
N GLU A 103 -31.17 -40.95 -9.76
CA GLU A 103 -31.51 -39.73 -9.03
C GLU A 103 -32.87 -39.19 -9.48
N THR A 104 -33.83 -39.19 -8.55
CA THR A 104 -35.13 -38.54 -8.73
C THR A 104 -35.17 -37.14 -8.13
N VAL A 105 -34.23 -36.80 -7.24
CA VAL A 105 -34.07 -35.45 -6.68
C VAL A 105 -32.75 -34.87 -7.15
N VAL A 106 -32.79 -33.70 -7.79
CA VAL A 106 -31.60 -33.01 -8.29
C VAL A 106 -31.24 -31.82 -7.41
N LYS A 107 -29.96 -31.44 -7.35
CA LYS A 107 -29.55 -30.25 -6.60
C LYS A 107 -29.87 -28.97 -7.38
N SER A 108 -30.20 -27.90 -6.66
CA SER A 108 -30.35 -26.57 -7.26
C SER A 108 -29.09 -26.08 -7.96
N SER A 109 -27.90 -26.53 -7.56
CA SER A 109 -26.62 -26.29 -8.26
C SER A 109 -26.62 -26.85 -9.68
N PHE A 110 -27.10 -28.09 -9.82
CA PHE A 110 -27.19 -28.79 -11.10
C PHE A 110 -28.16 -28.12 -12.05
N VAL A 111 -29.36 -27.74 -11.56
CA VAL A 111 -30.33 -26.99 -12.37
C VAL A 111 -29.72 -25.69 -12.89
N ARG A 112 -29.04 -24.93 -12.02
CA ARG A 112 -28.37 -23.69 -12.41
C ARG A 112 -27.27 -23.90 -13.45
N LYS A 113 -26.50 -24.99 -13.36
CA LYS A 113 -25.52 -25.38 -14.38
C LYS A 113 -26.20 -25.64 -15.73
N CYS A 114 -27.27 -26.43 -15.77
CA CYS A 114 -28.01 -26.70 -17.00
C CYS A 114 -28.59 -25.41 -17.62
N VAL A 115 -29.02 -24.47 -16.77
CA VAL A 115 -29.48 -23.15 -17.22
C VAL A 115 -28.35 -22.36 -17.87
N THR A 116 -27.19 -22.27 -17.22
CA THR A 116 -26.00 -21.64 -17.79
C THR A 116 -25.61 -22.23 -19.13
N GLU A 117 -25.53 -23.57 -19.22
CA GLU A 117 -25.20 -24.26 -20.47
C GLU A 117 -26.23 -23.97 -21.57
N SER A 118 -27.49 -23.75 -21.20
CA SER A 118 -28.58 -23.45 -22.14
C SER A 118 -28.54 -22.01 -22.62
N LEU A 119 -28.09 -21.08 -21.79
CA LEU A 119 -27.79 -19.71 -22.23
C LEU A 119 -26.64 -19.74 -23.26
N TYR A 120 -25.53 -20.43 -22.99
CA TYR A 120 -24.42 -20.54 -23.96
C TYR A 120 -24.76 -21.29 -25.25
N SER A 121 -25.81 -22.13 -25.26
CA SER A 121 -26.25 -22.87 -26.46
C SER A 121 -27.36 -22.17 -27.23
N LEU A 122 -27.65 -20.90 -26.94
CA LEU A 122 -28.59 -20.12 -27.74
C LEU A 122 -28.05 -19.96 -29.17
N ASP A 123 -28.97 -19.84 -30.12
CA ASP A 123 -28.66 -19.73 -31.53
C ASP A 123 -27.98 -18.38 -31.86
N GLY A 124 -26.71 -18.44 -32.27
CA GLY A 124 -25.91 -17.28 -32.67
C GLY A 124 -26.38 -16.62 -33.98
N ASP A 125 -27.23 -17.29 -34.77
CA ASP A 125 -27.88 -16.66 -35.92
C ASP A 125 -29.03 -15.73 -35.49
N ARG A 126 -29.52 -15.89 -34.26
CA ARG A 126 -30.67 -15.15 -33.72
C ARG A 126 -30.29 -14.09 -32.70
N TRP A 127 -29.19 -14.28 -31.98
CA TRP A 127 -28.70 -13.39 -30.93
C TRP A 127 -27.21 -13.14 -31.15
N GLU A 128 -26.74 -11.94 -30.85
CA GLU A 128 -25.32 -11.64 -31.01
C GLU A 128 -24.50 -12.38 -29.93
N ASP A 129 -23.36 -12.96 -30.29
CA ASP A 129 -22.53 -13.78 -29.39
C ASP A 129 -22.21 -13.06 -28.06
N TYR A 130 -21.94 -11.75 -28.11
CA TYR A 130 -21.65 -10.98 -26.90
C TYR A 130 -22.86 -10.82 -25.97
N GLU A 131 -24.09 -10.84 -26.49
CA GLU A 131 -25.31 -10.79 -25.68
C GLU A 131 -25.52 -12.13 -24.96
N ILE A 132 -25.35 -13.23 -25.70
CA ILE A 132 -25.40 -14.60 -25.18
C ILE A 132 -24.41 -14.75 -24.02
N GLU A 133 -23.16 -14.32 -24.23
CA GLU A 133 -22.12 -14.34 -23.20
C GLU A 133 -22.51 -13.46 -22.01
N ALA A 134 -22.91 -12.21 -22.23
CA ALA A 134 -23.28 -11.29 -21.16
C ALA A 134 -24.42 -11.83 -20.28
N TRP A 135 -25.43 -12.48 -20.88
CA TRP A 135 -26.53 -13.10 -20.15
C TRP A 135 -26.09 -14.32 -19.35
N ALA A 136 -25.33 -15.23 -19.97
CA ALA A 136 -24.82 -16.43 -19.31
C ALA A 136 -23.92 -16.06 -18.12
N GLU A 137 -22.99 -15.14 -18.32
CA GLU A 137 -22.09 -14.65 -17.27
C GLU A 137 -22.84 -13.98 -16.12
N SER A 138 -23.81 -13.12 -16.44
CA SER A 138 -24.65 -12.45 -15.42
C SER A 138 -25.43 -13.47 -14.59
N TYR A 139 -25.94 -14.54 -15.23
CA TYR A 139 -26.63 -15.61 -14.53
C TYR A 139 -25.70 -16.39 -13.62
N ILE A 140 -24.50 -16.73 -14.08
CA ILE A 140 -23.52 -17.46 -13.27
C ILE A 140 -23.01 -16.62 -12.10
N ARG A 141 -22.72 -15.33 -12.30
CA ARG A 141 -22.31 -14.44 -11.20
C ARG A 141 -23.33 -14.40 -10.08
N ARG A 142 -24.61 -14.23 -10.45
CA ARG A 142 -25.68 -14.02 -9.48
C ARG A 142 -26.18 -15.31 -8.84
N TYR A 143 -26.22 -16.39 -9.60
CA TYR A 143 -26.88 -17.62 -9.22
C TYR A 143 -25.98 -18.84 -9.24
N GLY A 144 -24.79 -18.80 -9.84
CA GLY A 144 -23.83 -19.92 -9.88
C GLY A 144 -23.53 -20.49 -8.48
N THR A 145 -23.21 -21.78 -8.44
CA THR A 145 -22.89 -22.48 -7.17
C THR A 145 -21.39 -22.63 -6.93
N GLU A 146 -20.61 -22.46 -7.98
CA GLU A 146 -19.18 -22.27 -7.95
C GLU A 146 -18.92 -20.91 -8.59
N THR A 147 -18.70 -19.87 -7.79
CA THR A 147 -18.17 -18.58 -8.26
C THR A 147 -16.69 -18.73 -8.56
N ILE A 148 -16.32 -19.79 -9.28
CA ILE A 148 -14.96 -20.01 -9.75
C ILE A 148 -14.83 -19.13 -10.97
N ILE A 149 -14.09 -18.03 -10.80
CA ILE A 149 -13.75 -17.16 -11.91
C ILE A 149 -12.92 -17.99 -12.89
N LYS A 150 -13.22 -17.88 -14.18
CA LYS A 150 -12.46 -18.55 -15.24
C LYS A 150 -11.45 -17.60 -15.86
N VAL A 151 -10.24 -18.07 -16.07
CA VAL A 151 -9.22 -17.38 -16.85
C VAL A 151 -9.34 -17.86 -18.29
N VAL A 152 -9.61 -16.93 -19.20
CA VAL A 152 -9.70 -17.19 -20.65
C VAL A 152 -8.39 -16.78 -21.30
N GLY A 153 -7.85 -17.63 -22.16
CA GLY A 153 -6.56 -17.44 -22.78
C GLY A 153 -5.41 -18.00 -21.93
N ASP A 154 -4.26 -18.15 -22.57
CA ASP A 154 -3.04 -18.64 -21.93
C ASP A 154 -1.83 -17.74 -22.25
N PRO A 155 -0.64 -18.00 -21.65
CA PRO A 155 0.56 -17.22 -21.93
C PRO A 155 1.03 -17.25 -23.39
N GLU A 156 0.59 -18.24 -24.18
CA GLU A 156 0.92 -18.41 -25.60
C GLU A 156 -0.08 -17.68 -26.52
N GLY A 157 -1.13 -17.08 -25.95
CA GLY A 157 -2.17 -16.37 -26.70
C GLY A 157 -3.28 -17.28 -27.23
N ASN A 158 -3.41 -18.50 -26.71
CA ASN A 158 -4.45 -19.43 -27.12
C ASN A 158 -5.78 -19.14 -26.40
N GLU A 159 -6.66 -18.40 -27.06
CA GLU A 159 -7.96 -17.95 -26.53
C GLU A 159 -8.94 -19.09 -26.20
N LEU A 160 -8.72 -20.30 -26.73
CA LEU A 160 -9.58 -21.47 -26.49
C LEU A 160 -9.33 -22.14 -25.13
N VAL A 161 -8.29 -21.75 -24.40
CA VAL A 161 -7.95 -22.35 -23.10
C VAL A 161 -8.73 -21.64 -21.99
N GLU A 162 -9.59 -22.38 -21.30
CA GLU A 162 -10.21 -21.94 -20.05
C GLU A 162 -9.59 -22.68 -18.86
N LYS A 163 -9.21 -21.93 -17.81
CA LYS A 163 -8.73 -22.50 -16.55
C LYS A 163 -9.42 -21.87 -15.36
N ASP A 164 -9.67 -22.67 -14.33
CA ASP A 164 -10.20 -22.18 -13.07
C ASP A 164 -9.20 -21.27 -12.36
N LEU A 165 -9.67 -20.17 -11.80
CA LEU A 165 -8.88 -19.24 -10.99
C LEU A 165 -8.56 -19.89 -9.62
N ALA A 166 -7.61 -20.82 -9.63
CA ALA A 166 -7.15 -21.55 -8.46
C ALA A 166 -5.77 -21.06 -7.98
N ILE A 167 -5.47 -21.21 -6.69
CA ILE A 167 -4.17 -20.86 -6.10
C ILE A 167 -3.01 -21.54 -6.84
N SER A 168 -3.17 -22.81 -7.25
CA SER A 168 -2.15 -23.55 -8.02
C SER A 168 -1.82 -22.85 -9.34
N TYR A 169 -2.83 -22.37 -10.07
CA TYR A 169 -2.63 -21.65 -11.32
C TYR A 169 -1.81 -20.36 -11.12
N PHE A 170 -2.03 -19.65 -10.02
CA PHE A 170 -1.22 -18.48 -9.68
C PHE A 170 0.23 -18.82 -9.38
N LEU A 171 0.46 -19.85 -8.57
CA LEU A 171 1.80 -20.25 -8.14
C LEU A 171 2.63 -20.77 -9.32
N ASP A 172 2.01 -21.50 -10.24
CA ASP A 172 2.71 -22.18 -11.32
C ASP A 172 2.82 -21.34 -12.61
N VAL A 173 1.87 -20.41 -12.83
CA VAL A 173 1.79 -19.62 -14.08
C VAL A 173 1.85 -18.12 -13.80
N VAL A 174 0.82 -17.56 -13.15
CA VAL A 174 0.61 -16.10 -13.11
C VAL A 174 1.73 -15.35 -12.39
N ILE A 175 2.11 -15.75 -11.17
CA ILE A 175 3.16 -15.05 -10.40
C ILE A 175 4.53 -15.15 -11.09
N PRO A 176 4.96 -16.34 -11.58
CA PRO A 176 6.16 -16.43 -12.42
C PRO A 176 6.14 -15.49 -13.62
N ASP A 177 5.02 -15.38 -14.33
CA ASP A 177 4.87 -14.48 -15.49
C ASP A 177 4.95 -13.01 -15.11
N VAL A 178 4.25 -12.60 -14.05
CA VAL A 178 4.30 -11.24 -13.50
C VAL A 178 5.72 -10.89 -13.11
N TYR A 179 6.43 -11.78 -12.41
CA TYR A 179 7.82 -11.58 -12.04
C TYR A 179 8.72 -11.40 -13.27
N ARG A 180 8.59 -12.27 -14.29
CA ARG A 180 9.34 -12.14 -15.55
C ARG A 180 9.09 -10.81 -16.24
N LEU A 181 7.85 -10.34 -16.27
CA LEU A 181 7.48 -9.06 -16.87
C LEU A 181 8.09 -7.88 -16.11
N ILE A 182 8.01 -7.88 -14.77
CA ILE A 182 8.62 -6.84 -13.94
C ILE A 182 10.13 -6.76 -14.20
N MET A 183 10.80 -7.91 -14.28
CA MET A 183 12.26 -7.95 -14.50
C MET A 183 12.65 -7.53 -15.91
N LYS A 184 11.88 -7.94 -16.91
CA LYS A 184 12.08 -7.49 -18.30
C LYS A 184 11.95 -5.97 -18.41
N ASP A 185 10.92 -5.39 -17.80
CA ASP A 185 10.67 -3.95 -17.84
C ASP A 185 11.74 -3.15 -17.09
N ALA A 186 12.31 -3.73 -16.04
CA ALA A 186 13.46 -3.17 -15.34
C ALA A 186 14.79 -3.30 -16.12
N GLY A 187 14.79 -3.94 -17.29
CA GLY A 187 15.99 -4.18 -18.11
C GLY A 187 16.90 -5.28 -17.55
N ILE A 188 16.38 -6.18 -16.73
CA ILE A 188 17.14 -7.17 -15.98
C ILE A 188 17.02 -8.52 -16.68
N GLN A 189 18.17 -9.13 -17.01
CA GLN A 189 18.18 -10.40 -17.73
C GLN A 189 17.54 -11.51 -16.87
N ILE A 190 16.53 -12.18 -17.44
CA ILE A 190 15.72 -13.20 -16.76
C ILE A 190 16.54 -14.43 -16.34
N SER A 191 17.72 -14.63 -16.92
CA SER A 191 18.67 -15.69 -16.53
C SER A 191 19.20 -15.53 -15.11
N CYS A 192 19.03 -14.36 -14.49
CA CYS A 192 19.70 -14.07 -13.25
C CYS A 192 19.08 -14.83 -12.06
N ALA A 193 17.76 -14.82 -11.79
CA ALA A 193 17.16 -15.49 -10.62
C ALA A 193 15.82 -16.19 -10.87
N PRO A 194 15.61 -17.43 -10.39
CA PRO A 194 14.28 -17.99 -10.29
C PRO A 194 13.49 -17.33 -9.15
N LEU A 195 12.20 -17.05 -9.36
CA LEU A 195 11.27 -16.49 -8.36
C LEU A 195 11.34 -17.21 -7.00
N LYS A 196 11.55 -18.53 -7.00
CA LYS A 196 11.67 -19.35 -5.78
C LYS A 196 12.81 -18.93 -4.86
N LYS A 197 13.81 -18.23 -5.39
CA LYS A 197 14.94 -17.69 -4.61
C LYS A 197 14.61 -16.30 -4.05
N VAL A 198 13.75 -15.52 -4.70
CA VAL A 198 13.35 -14.16 -4.27
C VAL A 198 12.21 -14.18 -3.24
N ALA A 199 11.17 -14.98 -3.51
CA ALA A 199 9.98 -15.06 -2.66
C ALA A 199 9.76 -16.49 -2.18
N SER A 200 9.60 -16.67 -0.86
CA SER A 200 9.28 -17.97 -0.28
C SER A 200 7.93 -18.49 -0.77
N LYS A 201 7.71 -19.82 -0.72
CA LYS A 201 6.42 -20.41 -1.11
C LYS A 201 5.23 -19.81 -0.34
N SER A 202 5.42 -19.51 0.95
CA SER A 202 4.37 -18.89 1.77
C SER A 202 4.08 -17.46 1.33
N MET A 203 5.08 -16.73 0.86
CA MET A 203 4.91 -15.38 0.31
C MET A 203 4.23 -15.38 -1.05
N GLN A 204 4.63 -16.29 -1.95
CA GLN A 204 3.97 -16.48 -3.24
C GLN A 204 2.49 -16.85 -3.05
N ARG A 205 2.18 -17.70 -2.06
CA ARG A 205 0.80 -18.03 -1.72
C ARG A 205 0.00 -16.80 -1.26
N ARG A 206 0.58 -15.92 -0.45
CA ARG A 206 -0.09 -14.66 -0.05
C ARG A 206 -0.33 -13.73 -1.23
N MET A 207 0.61 -13.64 -2.17
CA MET A 207 0.40 -12.87 -3.41
C MET A 207 -0.79 -13.45 -4.19
N ALA A 208 -0.83 -14.77 -4.37
CA ALA A 208 -1.93 -15.46 -5.06
C ALA A 208 -3.26 -15.15 -4.37
N GLU A 209 -3.33 -15.31 -3.05
CA GLU A 209 -4.53 -15.00 -2.26
C GLU A 209 -4.96 -13.53 -2.44
N LYS A 210 -4.02 -12.58 -2.41
CA LYS A 210 -4.33 -11.16 -2.63
C LYS A 210 -4.85 -10.85 -4.03
N ILE A 211 -4.28 -11.45 -5.06
CA ILE A 211 -4.76 -11.24 -6.43
C ILE A 211 -6.15 -11.88 -6.58
N ILE A 212 -6.34 -13.10 -6.06
CA ILE A 212 -7.64 -13.78 -6.09
C ILE A 212 -8.70 -12.93 -5.38
N ASP A 213 -8.40 -12.39 -4.20
CA ASP A 213 -9.30 -11.49 -3.46
C ASP A 213 -9.67 -10.26 -4.31
N ALA A 214 -8.69 -9.65 -4.99
CA ALA A 214 -8.92 -8.50 -5.85
C ALA A 214 -9.77 -8.85 -7.07
N VAL A 215 -9.52 -9.98 -7.73
CA VAL A 215 -10.29 -10.45 -8.90
C VAL A 215 -11.72 -10.82 -8.48
N HIS A 216 -11.90 -11.46 -7.32
CA HIS A 216 -13.24 -11.70 -6.76
C HIS A 216 -13.99 -10.41 -6.47
N ALA A 217 -13.30 -9.36 -6.01
CA ALA A 217 -13.93 -8.06 -5.73
C ALA A 217 -14.42 -7.34 -7.00
N LEU A 218 -13.94 -7.71 -8.18
CA LEU A 218 -14.43 -7.18 -9.46
C LEU A 218 -15.77 -7.79 -9.89
N ASP A 219 -16.27 -8.80 -9.16
CA ASP A 219 -17.52 -9.51 -9.46
C ASP A 219 -17.59 -9.97 -10.92
N LEU A 220 -16.50 -10.61 -11.40
CA LEU A 220 -16.38 -11.14 -12.76
C LEU A 220 -16.63 -12.64 -12.79
N TYR A 221 -17.15 -13.16 -13.90
CA TYR A 221 -17.18 -14.62 -14.15
C TYR A 221 -15.95 -15.09 -14.93
N ARG A 222 -15.54 -14.32 -15.93
CA ARG A 222 -14.36 -14.56 -16.75
C ARG A 222 -13.41 -13.38 -16.68
N ILE A 223 -12.12 -13.66 -16.73
CA ILE A 223 -11.05 -12.66 -16.88
C ILE A 223 -10.08 -13.15 -17.95
N HIS A 224 -9.76 -12.29 -18.91
CA HIS A 224 -8.76 -12.63 -19.91
C HIS A 224 -7.37 -12.67 -19.26
N TYR A 225 -6.53 -13.65 -19.63
CA TYR A 225 -5.21 -13.85 -19.04
C TYR A 225 -4.33 -12.59 -19.11
N SER A 226 -4.34 -11.86 -20.24
CA SER A 226 -3.57 -10.60 -20.36
C SER A 226 -4.02 -9.53 -19.35
N VAL A 227 -5.32 -9.44 -19.07
CA VAL A 227 -5.89 -8.51 -18.08
C VAL A 227 -5.53 -8.95 -16.67
N LEU A 228 -5.61 -10.25 -16.39
CA LEU A 228 -5.18 -10.81 -15.10
C LEU A 228 -3.71 -10.51 -14.82
N ILE A 229 -2.84 -10.67 -15.82
CA ILE A 229 -1.41 -10.35 -15.72
C ILE A 229 -1.17 -8.86 -15.50
N ALA A 230 -1.85 -8.00 -16.26
CA ALA A 230 -1.74 -6.55 -16.11
C ALA A 230 -2.16 -6.09 -14.70
N LEU A 231 -3.31 -6.58 -14.22
CA LEU A 231 -3.81 -6.31 -12.87
C LEU A 231 -2.83 -6.81 -11.81
N SER A 232 -2.36 -8.05 -11.93
CA SER A 232 -1.42 -8.65 -10.97
C SER A 232 -0.11 -7.88 -10.90
N LYS A 233 0.40 -7.42 -12.05
CA LYS A 233 1.60 -6.59 -12.13
C LYS A 233 1.37 -5.22 -11.50
N GLU A 234 0.23 -4.59 -11.77
CA GLU A 234 -0.12 -3.32 -11.15
C GLU A 234 -0.16 -3.45 -9.62
N MET A 235 -0.87 -4.46 -9.09
CA MET A 235 -0.89 -4.75 -7.65
C MET A 235 0.51 -4.95 -7.05
N ALA A 236 1.41 -5.58 -7.80
CA ALA A 236 2.77 -5.86 -7.36
C ALA A 236 3.68 -4.62 -7.35
N LEU A 237 3.35 -3.58 -8.12
CA LEU A 237 4.15 -2.35 -8.30
C LEU A 237 3.47 -1.10 -7.74
N GLN A 238 2.21 -1.17 -7.31
CA GLN A 238 1.44 0.01 -6.97
C GLN A 238 1.99 0.70 -5.71
N PRO A 239 2.32 2.00 -5.78
CA PRO A 239 2.66 2.76 -4.59
C PRO A 239 1.41 2.92 -3.69
N PRO A 240 1.59 3.09 -2.38
CA PRO A 240 2.88 3.45 -1.77
C PRO A 240 3.59 2.27 -1.09
N HIS A 241 3.10 1.03 -1.21
CA HIS A 241 3.68 -0.20 -0.66
C HIS A 241 3.78 -1.27 -1.76
N PRO A 242 4.70 -1.12 -2.73
CA PRO A 242 4.84 -2.10 -3.80
C PRO A 242 5.47 -3.40 -3.27
N TRP A 243 5.12 -4.55 -3.83
CA TRP A 243 5.79 -5.82 -3.50
C TRP A 243 7.21 -5.87 -4.07
N PHE A 244 7.37 -5.29 -5.27
CA PHE A 244 8.64 -5.15 -5.96
C PHE A 244 8.90 -3.67 -6.23
N SER A 245 10.10 -3.19 -5.93
CA SER A 245 10.53 -1.81 -6.23
C SER A 245 11.59 -1.85 -7.34
N PRO A 246 11.21 -2.08 -8.62
CA PRO A 246 12.17 -2.27 -9.70
C PRO A 246 13.04 -1.03 -9.95
N THR A 247 12.53 0.15 -9.60
CA THR A 247 13.25 1.42 -9.72
C THR A 247 14.08 1.66 -8.47
N VAL A 248 15.41 1.71 -8.65
CA VAL A 248 16.36 2.05 -7.59
C VAL A 248 16.11 3.44 -7.08
N ARG A 249 16.02 3.57 -5.74
CA ARG A 249 15.92 4.86 -5.06
C ARG A 249 14.77 5.69 -5.61
N GLU A 250 13.61 5.07 -5.79
CA GLU A 250 12.41 5.78 -6.16
C GLU A 250 11.97 6.67 -5.00
N PHE A 251 12.19 7.99 -5.15
CA PHE A 251 11.98 8.95 -4.08
C PHE A 251 10.56 8.88 -3.49
N GLN A 252 9.53 8.71 -4.31
CA GLN A 252 8.13 8.69 -3.84
C GLN A 252 7.89 7.53 -2.86
N THR A 253 8.33 6.33 -3.21
CA THR A 253 8.17 5.11 -2.40
C THR A 253 8.98 5.20 -1.11
N VAL A 254 10.26 5.54 -1.20
CA VAL A 254 11.14 5.64 -0.01
C VAL A 254 10.69 6.77 0.91
N ASN A 255 10.34 7.95 0.36
CA ASN A 255 9.87 9.08 1.15
C ASN A 255 8.54 8.80 1.83
N TYR A 256 7.61 8.11 1.17
CA TYR A 256 6.37 7.71 1.81
C TYR A 256 6.64 6.86 3.06
N HIS A 257 7.43 5.79 2.94
CA HIS A 257 7.76 4.95 4.10
C HIS A 257 8.52 5.72 5.17
N TYR A 258 9.42 6.61 4.77
CA TYR A 258 10.15 7.50 5.67
C TYR A 258 9.23 8.37 6.54
N GLU A 259 8.29 9.07 5.91
CA GLU A 259 7.33 9.91 6.62
C GLU A 259 6.38 9.06 7.49
N ARG A 260 6.01 7.87 7.02
CA ARG A 260 5.10 6.97 7.75
C ARG A 260 5.71 6.37 9.01
N TYR A 261 6.96 5.89 8.98
CA TYR A 261 7.57 5.40 10.22
C TYR A 261 7.77 6.55 11.21
N LYS A 262 8.17 7.75 10.76
CA LYS A 262 8.32 8.93 11.65
C LYS A 262 6.99 9.32 12.30
N LEU A 263 5.91 9.38 11.53
CA LEU A 263 4.57 9.65 12.04
C LEU A 263 4.17 8.63 13.09
N ASN A 264 4.35 7.34 12.80
CA ASN A 264 3.97 6.28 13.73
C ASN A 264 4.91 6.21 14.95
N ASN A 265 6.17 6.64 14.84
CA ASN A 265 7.06 6.76 15.99
C ASN A 265 6.57 7.83 16.97
N ARG A 266 6.13 8.99 16.46
CA ARG A 266 5.51 10.04 17.28
C ARG A 266 4.22 9.55 17.94
N LYS A 267 3.39 8.77 17.22
CA LYS A 267 2.18 8.16 17.78
C LYS A 267 2.49 7.13 18.85
N ALA A 268 3.53 6.33 18.66
CA ALA A 268 3.98 5.35 19.64
C ALA A 268 4.45 6.06 20.92
N LYS A 269 5.27 7.11 20.80
CA LYS A 269 5.69 7.93 21.95
C LYS A 269 4.49 8.52 22.71
N ALA A 270 3.56 9.16 22.00
CA ALA A 270 2.36 9.72 22.63
C ALA A 270 1.50 8.64 23.31
N ALA A 271 1.34 7.47 22.68
CA ALA A 271 0.61 6.35 23.25
C ALA A 271 1.30 5.78 24.50
N GLN A 272 2.63 5.74 24.51
CA GLN A 272 3.43 5.33 25.67
C GLN A 272 3.23 6.30 26.85
N GLU A 273 3.29 7.61 26.60
CA GLU A 273 3.13 8.66 27.62
C GLU A 273 1.77 8.58 28.32
N VAL A 274 0.71 8.20 27.59
CA VAL A 274 -0.66 8.04 28.16
C VAL A 274 -0.99 6.59 28.53
N SER A 275 -0.02 5.66 28.46
CA SER A 275 -0.21 4.23 28.74
C SER A 275 -1.31 3.55 27.90
N ASP A 276 -1.55 4.01 26.66
CA ASP A 276 -2.41 3.31 25.70
C ASP A 276 -1.62 2.20 24.98
N TYR A 277 -1.51 1.06 25.64
CA TYR A 277 -0.77 -0.09 25.14
C TYR A 277 -1.35 -0.71 23.86
N GLY A 278 -2.64 -0.49 23.58
CA GLY A 278 -3.26 -0.93 22.33
C GLY A 278 -2.72 -0.11 21.16
N ALA A 279 -2.85 1.22 21.26
CA ALA A 279 -2.34 2.14 20.24
C ALA A 279 -0.81 2.07 20.11
N LEU A 280 -0.09 1.88 21.21
CA LEU A 280 1.36 1.69 21.23
C LEU A 280 1.76 0.48 20.38
N TYR A 281 1.16 -0.69 20.61
CA TYR A 281 1.48 -1.91 19.87
C TYR A 281 1.23 -1.77 18.37
N TYR A 282 0.09 -1.18 17.97
CA TYR A 282 -0.19 -0.92 16.56
C TYR A 282 0.83 0.05 15.94
N SER A 283 1.15 1.13 16.65
CA SER A 283 2.12 2.13 16.18
C SER A 283 3.52 1.53 16.02
N ILE A 284 3.96 0.67 16.95
CA ILE A 284 5.24 -0.04 16.83
C ILE A 284 5.27 -0.94 15.60
N LYS A 285 4.20 -1.72 15.33
CA LYS A 285 4.15 -2.57 14.12
C LYS A 285 4.27 -1.74 12.84
N GLU A 286 3.63 -0.58 12.81
CA GLU A 286 3.73 0.36 11.68
C GLU A 286 5.15 0.96 11.57
N VAL A 287 5.80 1.32 12.69
CA VAL A 287 7.20 1.76 12.70
C VAL A 287 8.09 0.67 12.11
N VAL A 288 7.94 -0.57 12.56
CA VAL A 288 8.75 -1.71 12.11
C VAL A 288 8.54 -1.97 10.62
N GLU A 289 7.29 -2.07 10.15
CA GLU A 289 7.02 -2.34 8.73
C GLU A 289 7.57 -1.23 7.84
N HIS A 290 7.26 0.02 8.16
CA HIS A 290 7.67 1.14 7.32
C HIS A 290 9.17 1.42 7.37
N SER A 291 9.83 1.16 8.50
CA SER A 291 11.29 1.26 8.59
C SER A 291 11.95 0.25 7.66
N CYS A 292 11.51 -1.01 7.71
CA CYS A 292 12.02 -2.06 6.83
C CYS A 292 11.68 -1.78 5.37
N ALA A 293 10.44 -1.38 5.06
CA ALA A 293 10.04 -1.05 3.69
C ALA A 293 10.85 0.11 3.10
N ALA A 294 11.21 1.11 3.91
CA ALA A 294 12.05 2.23 3.47
C ALA A 294 13.48 1.78 3.10
N ILE A 295 14.11 0.94 3.93
CA ILE A 295 15.42 0.34 3.63
C ILE A 295 15.33 -0.50 2.35
N MET A 296 14.35 -1.39 2.28
CA MET A 296 14.18 -2.29 1.14
C MET A 296 13.94 -1.51 -0.15
N GLY A 297 13.07 -0.50 -0.14
CA GLY A 297 12.81 0.35 -1.30
C GLY A 297 14.02 1.18 -1.73
N TYR A 298 14.84 1.64 -0.77
CA TYR A 298 16.05 2.39 -1.08
C TYR A 298 17.08 1.55 -1.85
N TYR A 299 17.25 0.28 -1.48
CA TYR A 299 18.10 -0.69 -2.19
C TYR A 299 17.36 -1.47 -3.29
N SER A 300 16.11 -1.10 -3.55
CA SER A 300 15.16 -1.79 -4.44
C SER A 300 14.77 -3.22 -4.07
N ILE A 301 15.19 -3.73 -2.91
CA ILE A 301 14.94 -5.11 -2.50
C ILE A 301 13.43 -5.43 -2.43
N TYR A 302 13.08 -6.65 -2.87
CA TYR A 302 11.74 -7.21 -2.76
C TYR A 302 11.15 -7.01 -1.37
N MET A 303 10.04 -6.29 -1.24
CA MET A 303 9.50 -5.91 0.07
C MET A 303 8.62 -6.99 0.69
N GLY A 304 7.93 -7.80 -0.11
CA GLY A 304 6.96 -8.76 0.45
C GLY A 304 5.52 -8.44 0.11
N CYS A 305 4.63 -9.36 0.47
CA CYS A 305 3.18 -9.18 0.38
C CYS A 305 2.52 -9.41 1.75
N GLY A 306 1.84 -8.38 2.25
CA GLY A 306 1.03 -8.41 3.47
C GLY A 306 1.68 -7.79 4.71
N PRO A 307 1.02 -7.89 5.88
CA PRO A 307 1.47 -7.22 7.10
C PRO A 307 2.83 -7.73 7.58
N LEU A 308 3.71 -6.80 7.97
CA LEU A 308 5.07 -7.09 8.44
C LEU A 308 5.94 -7.82 7.40
N SER A 309 5.55 -7.81 6.12
CA SER A 309 6.27 -8.58 5.10
C SER A 309 7.67 -8.03 4.86
N SER A 310 7.80 -6.70 4.82
CA SER A 310 9.09 -6.00 4.66
C SER A 310 10.05 -6.34 5.80
N PHE A 311 9.52 -6.43 7.02
CA PHE A 311 10.30 -6.86 8.18
C PHE A 311 10.84 -8.29 8.04
N TYR A 312 10.00 -9.25 7.67
CA TYR A 312 10.43 -10.65 7.55
C TYR A 312 11.43 -10.84 6.40
N VAL A 313 11.26 -10.11 5.29
CA VAL A 313 12.22 -10.18 4.19
C VAL A 313 13.55 -9.55 4.60
N LEU A 314 13.55 -8.34 5.18
CA LEU A 314 14.79 -7.71 5.65
C LEU A 314 15.53 -8.57 6.69
N GLN A 315 14.80 -9.20 7.61
CA GLN A 315 15.38 -10.15 8.56
C GLN A 315 16.08 -11.33 7.86
N SER A 316 15.50 -11.86 6.79
CA SER A 316 16.13 -12.92 6.00
C SER A 316 17.39 -12.41 5.31
N VAL A 317 17.30 -11.25 4.66
CA VAL A 317 18.41 -10.60 3.96
C VAL A 317 19.60 -10.37 4.88
N VAL A 318 19.39 -9.71 6.03
CA VAL A 318 20.46 -9.39 6.98
C VAL A 318 21.07 -10.67 7.56
N ARG A 319 20.26 -11.70 7.83
CA ARG A 319 20.77 -13.00 8.28
C ARG A 319 21.68 -13.64 7.23
N ASP A 320 21.31 -13.56 5.95
CA ASP A 320 22.09 -14.17 4.88
C ASP A 320 23.42 -13.40 4.68
N ILE A 321 23.39 -12.06 4.81
CA ILE A 321 24.60 -11.20 4.85
C ILE A 321 25.58 -11.68 5.93
N CYS A 322 25.12 -11.86 7.18
CA CYS A 322 25.97 -12.32 8.29
C CYS A 322 26.57 -13.71 8.07
N ARG A 323 25.94 -14.56 7.24
CA ARG A 323 26.44 -15.91 6.96
C ARG A 323 27.42 -15.95 5.79
N GLY A 324 27.58 -14.85 5.06
CA GLY A 324 28.28 -14.86 3.78
C GLY A 324 27.63 -15.80 2.76
N GLU A 325 26.36 -16.16 2.95
CA GLU A 325 25.61 -16.92 1.97
C GLU A 325 25.28 -15.98 0.81
N GLU A 326 25.66 -16.35 -0.42
CA GLU A 326 25.12 -15.72 -1.61
C GLU A 326 23.62 -15.98 -1.62
N SER A 327 22.85 -15.05 -1.05
CA SER A 327 21.41 -15.14 -1.09
C SER A 327 21.01 -14.80 -2.52
N ASP A 328 20.65 -15.80 -3.30
CA ASP A 328 20.08 -15.59 -4.62
C ASP A 328 18.70 -14.88 -4.58
N SER A 329 18.18 -14.57 -3.38
CA SER A 329 17.09 -13.61 -3.21
C SER A 329 17.49 -12.18 -3.65
N CYS A 330 18.77 -11.98 -3.97
CA CYS A 330 19.44 -10.69 -4.07
C CYS A 330 19.93 -10.31 -5.45
N ILE A 331 19.60 -11.12 -6.44
CA ILE A 331 20.11 -11.01 -7.80
C ILE A 331 19.72 -9.68 -8.50
N ILE A 332 18.91 -8.85 -7.85
CA ILE A 332 18.36 -7.63 -8.43
C ILE A 332 18.69 -6.38 -7.59
N PHE A 333 19.12 -6.51 -6.33
CA PHE A 333 18.85 -5.44 -5.37
C PHE A 333 19.99 -5.03 -4.44
N ARG A 334 21.19 -4.90 -5.00
CA ARG A 334 22.26 -4.07 -4.41
C ARG A 334 22.58 -4.42 -2.95
N LEU A 335 22.55 -5.70 -2.59
CA LEU A 335 22.94 -6.15 -1.25
C LEU A 335 24.34 -5.71 -0.87
N GLU A 336 25.28 -5.75 -1.82
CA GLU A 336 26.63 -5.25 -1.60
C GLU A 336 26.64 -3.75 -1.27
N GLU A 337 25.68 -2.96 -1.77
CA GLU A 337 25.52 -1.55 -1.37
C GLU A 337 24.96 -1.44 0.04
N LEU A 338 23.94 -2.23 0.40
CA LEU A 338 23.44 -2.27 1.78
C LEU A 338 24.57 -2.66 2.74
N LYS A 339 25.36 -3.68 2.42
CA LYS A 339 26.50 -4.12 3.20
C LYS A 339 27.56 -3.02 3.33
N ALA A 340 27.91 -2.37 2.22
CA ALA A 340 28.87 -1.28 2.21
C ALA A 340 28.38 -0.06 3.02
N ASP A 341 27.09 0.28 2.93
CA ASP A 341 26.50 1.40 3.66
C ASP A 341 26.35 1.09 5.16
N LEU A 342 25.98 -0.13 5.55
CA LEU A 342 26.02 -0.57 6.96
C LEU A 342 27.42 -0.39 7.55
N LYS A 343 28.45 -0.86 6.82
CA LYS A 343 29.85 -0.68 7.22
C LYS A 343 30.26 0.79 7.29
N ARG A 344 29.86 1.62 6.31
CA ARG A 344 30.16 3.07 6.28
C ARG A 344 29.47 3.82 7.42
N SER A 345 28.27 3.39 7.80
CA SER A 345 27.49 3.95 8.90
C SER A 345 27.87 3.38 10.26
N GLU A 346 28.94 2.58 10.35
CA GLU A 346 29.41 1.95 11.59
C GLU A 346 28.35 1.06 12.27
N ILE A 347 27.45 0.47 11.48
CA ILE A 347 26.42 -0.46 11.94
C ILE A 347 26.93 -1.88 11.74
N GLU A 348 27.22 -2.59 12.84
CA GLU A 348 27.63 -3.99 12.78
C GLU A 348 26.47 -4.89 12.30
N GLU A 349 26.76 -5.74 11.31
CA GLU A 349 25.78 -6.64 10.68
C GLU A 349 25.14 -7.57 11.72
N GLU A 350 25.94 -8.13 12.62
CA GLU A 350 25.49 -9.02 13.69
C GLU A 350 24.59 -8.32 14.72
N GLN A 351 24.89 -7.07 15.06
CA GLN A 351 24.07 -6.28 15.97
C GLN A 351 22.72 -5.98 15.34
N PHE A 352 22.71 -5.62 14.04
CA PHE A 352 21.47 -5.38 13.32
C PHE A 352 20.63 -6.65 13.18
N ALA A 353 21.26 -7.79 12.86
CA ALA A 353 20.59 -9.09 12.84
C ALA A 353 20.00 -9.47 14.21
N ALA A 354 20.72 -9.19 15.30
CA ALA A 354 20.26 -9.44 16.66
C ALA A 354 19.05 -8.57 17.01
N LEU A 355 19.07 -7.28 16.66
CA LEU A 355 17.92 -6.37 16.82
C LEU A 355 16.66 -6.91 16.12
N LEU A 356 16.76 -7.26 14.83
CA LEU A 356 15.62 -7.80 14.08
C LEU A 356 15.09 -9.11 14.71
N ARG A 357 15.97 -9.92 15.31
CA ARG A 357 15.56 -11.14 16.02
C ARG A 357 14.83 -10.82 17.34
N ARG A 358 15.29 -9.82 18.11
CA ARG A 358 14.62 -9.35 19.34
C ARG A 358 13.21 -8.86 19.04
N ILE A 359 13.08 -7.99 18.04
CA ILE A 359 11.78 -7.46 17.57
C ILE A 359 10.83 -8.60 17.22
N ARG A 360 11.28 -9.57 16.42
CA ARG A 360 10.44 -10.72 16.04
C ARG A 360 9.93 -11.49 17.25
N LYS A 361 10.84 -11.87 18.15
CA LYS A 361 10.50 -12.65 19.34
C LYS A 361 9.46 -11.92 20.19
N ARG A 362 9.62 -10.61 20.35
CA ARG A 362 8.70 -9.75 21.12
C ARG A 362 7.35 -9.59 20.41
N ILE A 363 7.30 -9.31 19.12
CA ILE A 363 6.04 -9.26 18.35
C ILE A 363 5.26 -10.58 18.47
N GLU A 364 5.95 -11.73 18.43
CA GLU A 364 5.33 -13.04 18.60
C GLU A 364 4.83 -13.30 20.03
N SER A 365 5.56 -12.84 21.06
CA SER A 365 5.21 -13.02 22.48
C SER A 365 4.12 -12.06 22.98
N THR A 366 4.09 -10.82 22.49
CA THR A 366 3.14 -9.77 22.90
C THR A 366 1.67 -10.10 22.57
N LYS A 367 1.40 -11.22 21.87
CA LYS A 367 0.05 -11.83 21.84
C LYS A 367 -0.51 -12.09 23.25
N LYS A 368 0.34 -12.20 24.28
CA LYS A 368 -0.04 -12.37 25.69
C LYS A 368 -0.16 -11.06 26.50
N LYS A 369 0.06 -9.89 25.88
CA LYS A 369 -0.12 -8.52 26.44
C LYS A 369 0.61 -8.23 27.77
N GLU A 370 1.86 -8.65 27.92
CA GLU A 370 2.68 -8.22 29.06
C GLU A 370 3.26 -6.81 28.81
N VAL A 371 3.03 -5.88 29.74
CA VAL A 371 3.39 -4.45 29.59
C VAL A 371 4.90 -4.24 29.41
N LEU A 372 5.72 -4.92 30.21
CA LEU A 372 7.19 -4.81 30.14
C LEU A 372 7.78 -5.30 28.80
N GLU A 373 7.15 -6.29 28.16
CA GLU A 373 7.55 -6.77 26.85
C GLU A 373 7.29 -5.71 25.77
N LEU A 374 6.21 -4.93 25.92
CA LEU A 374 5.81 -3.91 24.95
C LEU A 374 6.70 -2.66 25.02
N GLU A 375 7.08 -2.22 26.22
CA GLU A 375 8.07 -1.14 26.39
C GLU A 375 9.43 -1.52 25.81
N SER A 376 9.86 -2.75 26.04
CA SER A 376 11.10 -3.26 25.46
C SER A 376 11.02 -3.32 23.93
N LEU A 377 9.87 -3.74 23.39
CA LEU A 377 9.62 -3.74 21.94
C LEU A 377 9.61 -2.33 21.34
N TYR A 378 9.13 -1.32 22.08
CA TYR A 378 9.19 0.07 21.67
C TYR A 378 10.65 0.55 21.50
N ILE A 379 11.51 0.26 22.48
CA ILE A 379 12.94 0.62 22.43
C ILE A 379 13.62 0.00 21.22
N ASP A 380 13.40 -1.30 20.96
CA ASP A 380 13.96 -1.95 19.77
C ASP A 380 13.43 -1.30 18.46
N ALA A 381 12.15 -0.88 18.44
CA ALA A 381 11.58 -0.23 17.26
C ALA A 381 12.17 1.17 17.03
N GLU A 382 12.48 1.92 18.09
CA GLU A 382 13.21 3.19 18.00
C GLU A 382 14.64 2.99 17.47
N GLU A 383 15.33 1.95 17.94
CA GLU A 383 16.66 1.57 17.44
C GLU A 383 16.62 1.24 15.93
N LEU A 384 15.60 0.50 15.48
CA LEU A 384 15.39 0.20 14.05
C LEU A 384 15.09 1.47 13.23
N ALA A 385 14.27 2.38 13.77
CA ALA A 385 13.97 3.66 13.12
C ALA A 385 15.21 4.56 13.02
N HIS A 386 16.09 4.51 14.03
CA HIS A 386 17.37 5.20 14.01
C HIS A 386 18.27 4.66 12.90
N ILE A 387 18.52 3.33 12.86
CA ILE A 387 19.29 2.67 11.80
C ILE A 387 18.74 3.03 10.41
N THR A 388 17.42 2.95 10.25
CA THR A 388 16.76 3.30 8.99
C THR A 388 17.06 4.74 8.59
N THR A 389 16.93 5.69 9.54
CA THR A 389 17.22 7.10 9.30
C THR A 389 18.68 7.30 8.89
N THR A 390 19.62 6.65 9.57
CA THR A 390 21.06 6.72 9.26
C THR A 390 21.35 6.28 7.82
N LEU A 391 20.73 5.18 7.36
CA LEU A 391 20.95 4.64 6.01
C LEU A 391 20.37 5.52 4.90
N ILE A 392 19.15 6.06 5.08
CA ILE A 392 18.40 6.66 3.96
C ILE A 392 18.23 8.19 4.03
N ALA A 393 18.56 8.85 5.14
CA ALA A 393 18.28 10.27 5.32
C ALA A 393 19.03 11.17 4.34
N SER A 394 20.27 10.83 3.97
CA SER A 394 21.03 11.58 2.95
C SER A 394 20.30 11.59 1.60
N PHE A 395 19.81 10.44 1.17
CA PHE A 395 19.03 10.29 -0.05
C PHE A 395 17.73 11.09 -0.01
N ILE A 396 16.94 10.96 1.07
CA ILE A 396 15.69 11.71 1.23
C ILE A 396 15.94 13.21 1.17
N ARG A 397 17.00 13.71 1.80
CA ARG A 397 17.39 15.12 1.77
C ARG A 397 17.68 15.58 0.34
N VAL A 398 18.57 14.89 -0.37
CA VAL A 398 19.00 15.26 -1.74
C VAL A 398 17.84 15.23 -2.74
N GLU A 399 16.93 14.26 -2.66
CA GLU A 399 15.81 14.18 -3.60
C GLU A 399 14.69 15.18 -3.27
N LYS A 400 14.41 15.45 -1.98
CA LYS A 400 13.53 16.56 -1.58
C LYS A 400 14.07 17.88 -2.14
N GLU A 401 15.37 18.11 -2.02
CA GLU A 401 16.06 19.28 -2.55
C GLU A 401 15.93 19.38 -4.08
N LYS A 402 16.21 18.30 -4.83
CA LYS A 402 16.03 18.30 -6.29
C LYS A 402 14.59 18.63 -6.70
N LYS A 403 13.62 18.10 -5.96
CA LYS A 403 12.19 18.36 -6.21
C LYS A 403 11.84 19.82 -5.91
N LEU A 404 12.28 20.36 -4.77
CA LEU A 404 12.08 21.77 -4.39
C LEU A 404 12.76 22.74 -5.39
N ARG A 405 13.97 22.43 -5.85
CA ARG A 405 14.68 23.21 -6.88
C ARG A 405 13.93 23.20 -8.22
N LYS A 406 13.36 22.07 -8.62
CA LYS A 406 12.51 21.96 -9.82
C LYS A 406 11.19 22.72 -9.67
N GLU A 407 10.64 22.78 -8.45
CA GLU A 407 9.33 23.39 -8.17
C GLU A 407 9.37 24.91 -7.90
N ARG A 408 10.56 25.54 -7.83
CA ARG A 408 10.76 27.00 -7.61
C ARG A 408 9.78 27.60 -6.59
N LYS A 409 9.91 27.19 -5.33
CA LYS A 409 9.39 27.94 -4.18
C LYS A 409 10.56 28.39 -3.31
N ASP A 410 10.42 29.54 -2.67
CA ASP A 410 11.38 30.05 -1.70
C ASP A 410 11.64 28.98 -0.63
N LEU A 411 12.90 28.53 -0.53
CA LEU A 411 13.33 27.60 0.52
C LEU A 411 13.23 28.33 1.85
N THR A 412 12.52 27.76 2.82
CA THR A 412 12.43 28.35 4.16
C THR A 412 13.63 27.90 5.00
N LEU A 413 13.99 28.68 6.04
CA LEU A 413 15.01 28.24 7.00
C LEU A 413 14.69 26.89 7.66
N SER A 414 13.40 26.59 7.85
CA SER A 414 12.95 25.28 8.31
C SER A 414 13.38 24.14 7.38
N ASP A 415 13.38 24.39 6.07
CA ASP A 415 13.81 23.40 5.07
C ASP A 415 15.33 23.18 5.12
N ILE A 416 16.09 24.23 5.44
CA ILE A 416 17.54 24.16 5.60
C ILE A 416 17.92 23.39 6.87
N PHE A 417 17.23 23.64 7.99
CA PHE A 417 17.51 22.96 9.25
C PHE A 417 17.13 21.48 9.26
N LEU A 418 16.23 21.03 8.39
CA LEU A 418 16.01 19.59 8.14
C LEU A 418 17.28 18.86 7.67
N GLY A 419 18.26 19.58 7.13
CA GLY A 419 19.56 19.05 6.74
C GLY A 419 20.44 18.62 7.91
N PHE A 420 20.20 19.14 9.11
CA PHE A 420 21.03 18.91 10.30
C PHE A 420 20.41 17.83 11.20
N PRO A 421 21.06 16.67 11.40
CA PRO A 421 20.54 15.61 12.25
C PRO A 421 20.54 16.02 13.73
N PHE A 422 19.57 15.51 14.50
CA PHE A 422 19.41 15.73 15.95
C PHE A 422 19.15 17.18 16.37
N LEU A 423 18.69 18.00 15.43
CA LEU A 423 18.37 19.39 15.65
C LEU A 423 16.88 19.51 16.02
N GLU A 424 16.58 19.97 17.24
CA GLU A 424 15.23 20.34 17.64
C GLU A 424 15.07 21.85 17.48
N TRP A 425 13.97 22.31 16.87
CA TRP A 425 13.72 23.74 16.74
C TRP A 425 12.28 24.13 17.10
N GLU A 426 12.15 25.30 17.71
CA GLU A 426 10.89 25.92 18.07
C GLU A 426 10.90 27.40 17.66
N TRP A 427 9.77 27.92 17.19
CA TRP A 427 9.67 29.33 16.89
C TRP A 427 9.79 30.16 18.17
N HIS A 428 10.52 31.27 18.10
CA HIS A 428 10.45 32.28 19.14
C HIS A 428 9.03 32.87 19.19
N VAL A 429 8.61 33.38 20.36
CA VAL A 429 7.25 33.94 20.58
C VAL A 429 6.92 35.06 19.59
N SER A 430 7.93 35.81 19.13
CA SER A 430 7.76 36.87 18.13
C SER A 430 7.57 36.38 16.69
N GLN A 431 7.81 35.09 16.41
CA GLN A 431 7.85 34.50 15.05
C GLN A 431 8.87 35.13 14.09
N GLU A 432 9.78 35.95 14.60
CA GLU A 432 10.86 36.58 13.82
C GLU A 432 12.21 35.87 14.01
N ALA A 433 12.26 34.85 14.88
CA ALA A 433 13.45 34.06 15.18
C ALA A 433 13.06 32.63 15.59
N PHE A 434 14.04 31.77 15.72
CA PHE A 434 13.87 30.37 16.13
C PHE A 434 14.87 30.02 17.22
N TRP A 435 14.46 29.20 18.17
CA TRP A 435 15.39 28.52 19.04
C TRP A 435 15.78 27.19 18.41
N ILE A 436 17.07 26.90 18.40
CA ILE A 436 17.62 25.59 18.09
C ILE A 436 18.18 24.99 19.37
N THR A 437 17.81 23.75 19.65
CA THR A 437 18.47 22.94 20.69
C THR A 437 19.36 21.91 20.00
N HIS A 438 20.65 21.89 20.34
CA HIS A 438 21.61 20.91 19.86
C HIS A 438 22.11 20.02 20.99
N HIS A 439 22.49 18.79 20.64
CA HIS A 439 23.13 17.81 21.51
C HIS A 439 24.49 17.36 20.96
N TYR A 440 25.07 18.17 20.07
CA TYR A 440 26.32 17.85 19.38
C TYR A 440 27.53 18.12 20.28
N ASP A 441 28.37 17.11 20.48
CA ASP A 441 29.53 17.13 21.36
C ASP A 441 30.84 17.12 20.54
N THR A 442 31.17 18.27 19.93
CA THR A 442 32.48 18.53 19.35
C THR A 442 33.19 19.66 20.09
N PRO A 443 34.52 19.82 19.96
CA PRO A 443 35.26 20.87 20.67
C PRO A 443 34.69 22.28 20.46
N CYS A 444 34.15 22.61 19.29
CA CYS A 444 33.50 23.89 19.06
C CYS A 444 32.13 24.00 19.74
N PHE A 445 31.31 22.94 19.65
CA PHE A 445 29.96 22.94 20.22
C PHE A 445 29.93 22.68 21.73
N SER A 446 31.00 22.13 22.33
CA SER A 446 31.14 22.01 23.79
C SER A 446 31.24 23.38 24.48
N ASN A 447 31.70 24.40 23.74
CA ASN A 447 31.78 25.79 24.20
C ASN A 447 30.49 26.58 23.89
N ILE A 448 29.54 25.99 23.16
CA ILE A 448 28.23 26.55 22.87
C ILE A 448 27.20 25.85 23.76
N LYS A 449 26.34 26.63 24.41
CA LYS A 449 25.28 26.10 25.25
C LYS A 449 24.19 25.48 24.39
N PRO A 450 23.45 24.47 24.90
CA PRO A 450 22.52 23.68 24.11
C PRO A 450 21.49 24.48 23.33
N LYS A 451 21.04 25.66 23.81
CA LYS A 451 20.13 26.53 23.07
C LYS A 451 20.89 27.62 22.30
N ILE A 452 20.63 27.69 20.99
CA ILE A 452 21.13 28.71 20.07
C ILE A 452 19.93 29.51 19.56
N LEU A 453 20.04 30.84 19.56
CA LEU A 453 19.04 31.71 18.95
C LEU A 453 19.38 31.93 17.48
N ILE A 454 18.44 31.67 16.57
CA ILE A 454 18.59 31.88 15.14
C ILE A 454 17.74 33.07 14.70
N VAL A 455 18.39 34.07 14.13
CA VAL A 455 17.75 35.32 13.70
C VAL A 455 17.91 35.51 12.19
N PRO A 456 16.86 35.29 11.39
CA PRO A 456 16.85 35.70 9.99
C PRO A 456 16.93 37.22 9.86
N ILE A 457 17.84 37.70 9.02
CA ILE A 457 17.94 39.09 8.59
C ILE A 457 17.57 39.14 7.11
N VAL A 458 16.37 39.68 6.85
CA VAL A 458 15.80 39.78 5.51
C VAL A 458 16.37 40.98 4.75
N ASP A 459 16.52 42.12 5.45
CA ASP A 459 16.94 43.41 4.87
C ASP A 459 17.98 44.10 5.75
N ASP A 460 18.86 44.92 5.15
CA ASP A 460 19.92 45.65 5.87
C ASP A 460 19.41 46.88 6.65
N GLU A 461 18.20 47.36 6.33
CA GLU A 461 17.59 48.50 7.03
C GLU A 461 17.18 48.13 8.46
N GLY A 462 17.68 48.90 9.44
CA GLY A 462 17.36 48.69 10.86
C GLY A 462 18.05 47.48 11.52
N VAL A 463 19.00 46.83 10.83
CA VAL A 463 19.73 45.67 11.37
C VAL A 463 20.34 45.93 12.74
N ASN A 464 20.91 47.11 12.99
CA ASN A 464 21.52 47.43 14.29
C ASN A 464 20.49 47.42 15.43
N GLN A 465 19.26 47.89 15.18
CA GLN A 465 18.18 47.86 16.18
C GLN A 465 17.73 46.42 16.43
N LYS A 466 17.57 45.61 15.38
CA LYS A 466 17.22 44.18 15.49
C LYS A 466 18.28 43.39 16.23
N ILE A 467 19.57 43.56 15.91
CA ILE A 467 20.68 42.90 16.61
C ILE A 467 20.62 43.23 18.10
N ASN A 468 20.50 44.51 18.48
CA ASN A 468 20.44 44.91 19.89
C ASN A 468 19.22 44.34 20.64
N ALA A 469 18.06 44.25 19.97
CA ALA A 469 16.88 43.63 20.55
C ALA A 469 17.11 42.14 20.85
N TRP A 470 17.70 41.40 19.90
CA TRP A 470 17.97 39.98 20.07
C TRP A 470 19.09 39.66 21.05
N LEU A 471 20.11 40.53 21.17
CA LEU A 471 21.11 40.43 22.23
C LEU A 471 20.47 40.55 23.62
N THR A 472 19.56 41.51 23.77
CA THR A 472 18.82 41.70 25.03
C THR A 472 17.95 40.49 25.34
N GLU A 473 17.29 39.92 24.33
CA GLU A 473 16.44 38.73 24.49
C GLU A 473 17.26 37.49 24.86
N ALA A 474 18.31 37.18 24.10
CA ALA A 474 19.21 36.06 24.41
C ALA A 474 19.88 36.24 25.80
N GLY A 475 20.16 37.48 26.20
CA GLY A 475 20.67 37.84 27.52
C GLY A 475 19.74 37.45 28.68
N LYS A 476 18.44 37.28 28.45
CA LYS A 476 17.50 36.75 29.47
C LYS A 476 17.67 35.24 29.69
N PHE A 477 18.21 34.53 28.70
CA PHE A 477 18.40 33.07 28.71
C PHE A 477 19.86 32.65 28.92
N LYS A 478 20.69 33.51 29.56
CA LYS A 478 22.13 33.27 29.81
C LYS A 478 22.48 31.90 30.38
N ILE A 479 21.57 31.24 31.11
CA ILE A 479 21.81 29.88 31.66
C ILE A 479 21.86 28.83 30.55
N ALA A 480 20.99 28.92 29.55
CA ALA A 480 20.79 27.90 28.52
C ALA A 480 21.29 28.32 27.13
N CYS A 481 21.51 29.61 26.90
CA CYS A 481 21.97 30.18 25.63
C CYS A 481 23.21 31.04 25.85
N ASN A 482 24.24 30.81 25.03
CA ASN A 482 25.39 31.70 24.90
C ASN A 482 25.74 32.01 23.43
N ALA A 483 24.86 31.70 22.47
CA ALA A 483 25.13 31.90 21.04
C ALA A 483 23.90 32.41 20.27
N ILE A 484 24.15 33.35 19.36
CA ILE A 484 23.15 33.84 18.39
C ILE A 484 23.72 33.71 16.98
N PHE A 485 22.99 33.03 16.09
CA PHE A 485 23.34 32.99 14.67
C PHE A 485 22.42 33.91 13.90
N PHE A 486 23.01 34.86 13.19
CA PHE A 486 22.29 35.76 12.29
C PHE A 486 22.42 35.23 10.86
N ILE A 487 21.29 34.87 10.26
CA ILE A 487 21.25 34.30 8.91
C ILE A 487 20.81 35.35 7.92
N SER A 488 21.59 35.58 6.88
CA SER A 488 21.34 36.63 5.90
C SER A 488 21.73 36.22 4.50
N LYS A 489 21.22 36.90 3.47
CA LYS A 489 21.61 36.60 2.08
C LYS A 489 23.06 37.00 1.77
N ASN A 490 23.55 38.06 2.42
CA ASN A 490 24.88 38.60 2.26
C ASN A 490 25.62 38.55 3.59
N ILE A 491 26.96 38.52 3.59
CA ILE A 491 27.74 38.56 4.83
C ILE A 491 27.46 39.89 5.55
N ILE A 492 27.06 39.80 6.82
CA ILE A 492 26.84 40.96 7.68
C ILE A 492 27.98 41.04 8.68
N ASP A 493 28.67 42.17 8.69
CA ASP A 493 29.66 42.49 9.71
C ASP A 493 28.93 42.91 11.01
N ILE A 494 28.65 41.91 11.85
CA ILE A 494 27.97 42.11 13.12
C ILE A 494 28.84 42.95 14.06
N GLU A 495 30.15 42.74 14.05
CA GLU A 495 31.07 43.42 14.97
C GLU A 495 31.07 44.93 14.77
N ASN A 496 31.14 45.38 13.51
CA ASN A 496 31.08 46.81 13.19
C ASN A 496 29.69 47.43 13.41
N LYS A 497 28.63 46.60 13.50
CA LYS A 497 27.25 47.02 13.74
C LYS A 497 26.87 47.05 15.23
N LEU A 498 27.72 46.53 16.12
CA LEU A 498 27.52 46.57 17.57
C LEU A 498 27.94 47.94 18.14
N ASN A 499 27.00 48.61 18.82
CA ASN A 499 27.36 49.75 19.66
C ASN A 499 28.14 49.27 20.89
N SER A 500 29.01 50.12 21.44
CA SER A 500 29.88 49.88 22.60
C SER A 500 29.17 49.47 23.89
N THR A 501 27.83 49.44 23.91
CA THR A 501 26.98 48.96 25.01
C THR A 501 26.83 47.44 25.11
N SER A 502 27.40 46.67 24.17
CA SER A 502 27.25 45.20 24.10
C SER A 502 28.27 44.39 24.93
N HIS A 503 29.24 45.03 25.59
CA HIS A 503 30.35 44.36 26.29
C HIS A 503 29.96 43.61 27.59
N GLU A 504 28.72 43.69 28.07
CA GLU A 504 28.29 43.00 29.31
C GLU A 504 27.69 41.60 29.09
N ILE A 505 27.41 41.20 27.85
CA ILE A 505 26.73 39.93 27.55
C ILE A 505 27.72 39.01 26.83
N ASN A 506 28.24 38.01 27.54
CA ASN A 506 29.17 37.01 27.02
C ASN A 506 28.45 36.05 26.06
N LEU A 507 28.13 36.54 24.85
CA LEU A 507 27.46 35.82 23.77
C LEU A 507 28.38 35.67 22.56
N ASN A 508 28.40 34.46 22.01
CA ASN A 508 28.98 34.13 20.71
C ASN A 508 28.03 34.62 19.61
N LEU A 509 28.48 35.57 18.79
CA LEU A 509 27.69 36.11 17.67
C LEU A 509 28.26 35.57 16.37
N VAL A 510 27.46 34.84 15.61
CA VAL A 510 27.89 34.23 14.35
C VAL A 510 27.05 34.78 13.21
N SER A 511 27.71 35.39 12.23
CA SER A 511 27.07 35.71 10.95
C SER A 511 27.20 34.51 10.04
N ILE A 512 26.08 34.04 9.47
CA ILE A 512 26.05 32.92 8.53
C ILE A 512 25.25 33.37 7.31
N THR A 513 25.78 33.14 6.11
CA THR A 513 24.98 33.38 4.92
C THR A 513 24.03 32.22 4.67
N GLU A 514 22.87 32.50 4.07
CA GLU A 514 21.90 31.48 3.68
C GLU A 514 22.56 30.43 2.77
N ASN A 515 23.46 30.84 1.87
CA ASN A 515 24.20 29.95 0.99
C ASN A 515 25.19 29.06 1.74
N GLU A 516 25.88 29.57 2.75
CA GLU A 516 26.77 28.75 3.59
C GLU A 516 26.00 27.72 4.41
N LEU A 517 24.87 28.12 4.99
CA LEU A 517 24.01 27.21 5.73
C LEU A 517 23.41 26.14 4.82
N LEU A 518 23.00 26.53 3.61
CA LEU A 518 22.59 25.60 2.56
C LEU A 518 23.72 24.62 2.24
N GLN A 519 24.92 25.11 1.91
CA GLN A 519 26.06 24.24 1.61
C GLN A 519 26.37 23.28 2.76
N ALA A 520 26.35 23.76 4.00
CA ALA A 520 26.52 22.93 5.19
C ALA A 520 25.46 21.83 5.26
N ALA A 521 24.18 22.18 5.14
CA ALA A 521 23.04 21.25 5.23
C ALA A 521 23.09 20.09 4.22
N PHE A 522 23.84 20.22 3.13
CA PHE A 522 23.88 19.25 2.02
C PHE A 522 25.12 18.34 1.99
N ILE A 523 26.03 18.42 2.97
CA ILE A 523 27.20 17.53 3.06
C ILE A 523 26.90 16.34 3.99
N SER A 524 27.65 15.24 3.84
CA SER A 524 27.53 14.02 4.65
C SER A 524 27.61 14.29 6.17
N ASN A 525 28.42 15.25 6.59
CA ASN A 525 28.44 15.76 7.96
C ASN A 525 28.22 17.29 7.97
N PRO A 526 26.96 17.75 8.11
CA PRO A 526 26.63 19.17 8.00
C PRO A 526 27.19 19.99 9.18
N TRP A 527 27.40 19.34 10.33
CA TRP A 527 27.93 19.96 11.52
C TRP A 527 29.40 20.33 11.39
N ASP A 528 30.22 19.57 10.66
CA ASP A 528 31.65 19.87 10.46
C ASP A 528 31.86 21.21 9.75
N ILE A 529 31.01 21.52 8.76
CA ILE A 529 31.10 22.76 8.01
C ILE A 529 30.60 23.92 8.85
N LEU A 530 29.51 23.70 9.59
CA LEU A 530 29.00 24.70 10.50
C LEU A 530 30.01 25.00 11.61
N GLU A 531 30.66 23.98 12.17
CA GLU A 531 31.77 24.11 13.12
C GLU A 531 32.93 24.90 12.53
N LYS A 532 33.32 24.64 11.29
CA LYS A 532 34.34 25.44 10.61
C LYS A 532 33.93 26.92 10.49
N ILE A 533 32.69 27.19 10.08
CA ILE A 533 32.16 28.56 9.97
C ILE A 533 32.15 29.25 11.34
N ILE A 534 31.71 28.54 12.38
CA ILE A 534 31.68 29.05 13.75
C ILE A 534 33.11 29.32 14.23
N PHE A 535 34.03 28.39 14.03
CA PHE A 535 35.44 28.54 14.43
C PHE A 535 36.12 29.73 13.74
N GLU A 536 35.82 29.96 12.46
CA GLU A 536 36.35 31.11 11.71
C GLU A 536 35.76 32.46 12.17
N ARG A 537 34.55 32.47 12.75
CA ARG A 537 33.77 33.70 13.01
C ARG A 537 33.51 34.00 14.48
N CYS A 538 33.70 33.05 15.40
CA CYS A 538 33.62 33.26 16.84
C CYS A 538 34.98 33.61 17.43
N ARG A 539 35.03 34.68 18.23
CA ARG A 539 36.25 35.09 18.96
C ARG A 539 36.59 34.22 20.18
N THR A 540 35.65 33.42 20.65
CA THR A 540 35.64 32.83 22.00
C THR A 540 35.49 31.31 22.03
N VAL A 541 35.70 30.63 20.91
CA VAL A 541 35.74 29.15 20.88
C VAL A 541 37.11 28.64 21.27
#